data_AF-A0A084AM11-F1
#
_entry.id   AF-A0A084AM11-F1
#
_cell.length_a   1.000
_cell.length_b   1.000
_cell.length_c   1.000
_cell.angle_alpha   90.00
_cell.angle_beta   90.00
_cell.angle_gamma   90.00
#
_symmetry.space_group_name_H-M   'P 1'
#
loop_
_entity.id
_entity.type
_entity.pdbx_description
1 polymer ?
#
loop_
_entity_poly.entity_id
_entity_poly.type
_entity_poly.pdbx_seq_one_letter_code
_entity_poly.pdbx_strand_id
1 'polypeptide(L)'
;MGLPVILCGKTERIGVGVIADLKPEFDVIHFVMVPSAGAVQIPRILKGESDIPSDSNLGSRDYSRPPVCVILGGGYDDAGIDEMMAAAKGLRGIPWLRPDLSKPAPPLGPEYGKAMVARIKKLIPELENDGQMNEAKLHYY
;
A
#
# COMPACT_ATOMS: atom_id res chain seq x y z
N MET A 1 -10.64 14.02 5.59
CA MET A 1 -10.29 12.96 4.63
C MET A 1 -9.06 12.24 5.16
N GLY A 2 -9.00 10.92 5.03
CA GLY A 2 -7.84 10.13 5.46
C GLY A 2 -6.60 10.42 4.63
N LEU A 3 -5.43 10.01 5.14
CA LEU A 3 -4.16 10.11 4.44
C LEU A 3 -4.17 9.23 3.17
N PRO A 4 -3.76 9.75 2.01
CA PRO A 4 -3.77 9.00 0.76
C PRO A 4 -2.72 7.88 0.79
N VAL A 5 -3.11 6.64 0.48
CA VAL A 5 -2.20 5.47 0.42
C VAL A 5 -2.45 4.64 -0.82
N ILE A 6 -1.41 3.95 -1.28
CA ILE A 6 -1.53 2.91 -2.30
C ILE A 6 -1.61 1.55 -1.59
N LEU A 7 -2.55 0.69 -1.98
CA LEU A 7 -2.70 -0.66 -1.43
C LEU A 7 -2.44 -1.71 -2.50
N CYS A 8 -1.56 -2.67 -2.23
CA CYS A 8 -1.28 -3.79 -3.12
C CYS A 8 -1.89 -5.08 -2.55
N GLY A 9 -2.71 -5.78 -3.32
CA GLY A 9 -3.37 -7.00 -2.86
C GLY A 9 -3.77 -7.94 -4.01
N LYS A 10 -3.49 -9.24 -3.85
CA LYS A 10 -3.75 -10.25 -4.90
C LYS A 10 -5.23 -10.50 -5.22
N THR A 11 -6.16 -10.06 -4.37
CA THR A 11 -7.60 -10.27 -4.60
C THR A 11 -8.41 -9.07 -4.15
N GLU A 12 -9.30 -8.58 -5.01
CA GLU A 12 -10.24 -7.50 -4.66
C GLU A 12 -11.16 -7.88 -3.49
N ARG A 13 -11.56 -9.15 -3.39
CA ARG A 13 -12.42 -9.64 -2.29
C ARG A 13 -11.85 -9.32 -0.90
N ILE A 14 -10.55 -9.51 -0.70
CA ILE A 14 -9.89 -9.13 0.56
C ILE A 14 -9.65 -7.61 0.58
N GLY A 15 -9.24 -7.04 -0.55
CA GLY A 15 -8.99 -5.60 -0.70
C GLY A 15 -10.17 -4.73 -0.27
N VAL A 16 -11.41 -5.09 -0.63
CA VAL A 16 -12.63 -4.35 -0.23
C VAL A 16 -12.75 -4.23 1.29
N GLY A 17 -12.54 -5.33 2.02
CA GLY A 17 -12.58 -5.32 3.49
C GLY A 17 -11.47 -4.47 4.10
N VAL A 18 -10.24 -4.63 3.62
CA VAL A 18 -9.08 -3.85 4.08
C VAL A 18 -9.28 -2.36 3.83
N ILE A 19 -9.78 -1.97 2.65
CA ILE A 19 -10.09 -0.56 2.31
C ILE A 19 -11.15 0.01 3.26
N ALA A 20 -12.19 -0.76 3.57
CA ALA A 20 -13.23 -0.33 4.50
C ALA A 20 -12.67 -0.14 5.92
N ASP A 21 -11.87 -1.09 6.39
CA ASP A 21 -11.30 -1.09 7.75
C ASP A 21 -10.19 -0.03 7.92
N LEU A 22 -9.52 0.38 6.85
CA LEU A 22 -8.50 1.46 6.86
C LEU A 22 -9.10 2.86 7.10
N LYS A 23 -10.40 3.04 6.88
CA LYS A 23 -11.11 4.28 7.17
C LYS A 23 -11.32 4.46 8.69
N PRO A 24 -11.48 5.71 9.16
CA PRO A 24 -11.39 6.96 8.41
C PRO A 24 -9.96 7.51 8.21
N GLU A 25 -8.96 6.90 8.85
CA GLU A 25 -7.59 7.41 8.96
C GLU A 25 -6.88 7.44 7.60
N PHE A 26 -7.17 6.47 6.74
CA PHE A 26 -6.55 6.34 5.43
C PHE A 26 -7.59 6.35 4.30
N ASP A 27 -7.20 6.93 3.18
CA ASP A 27 -7.91 6.85 1.92
C ASP A 27 -7.05 6.05 0.94
N VAL A 28 -7.51 4.86 0.55
CA VAL A 28 -6.83 4.07 -0.49
C VAL A 28 -7.14 4.71 -1.83
N ILE A 29 -6.18 5.45 -2.37
CA ILE A 29 -6.36 6.20 -3.63
C ILE A 29 -6.15 5.31 -4.86
N HIS A 30 -5.40 4.21 -4.71
CA HIS A 30 -5.14 3.24 -5.77
C HIS A 30 -4.97 1.83 -5.21
N PHE A 31 -5.49 0.84 -5.93
CA PHE A 31 -5.31 -0.58 -5.62
C PHE A 31 -4.55 -1.27 -6.74
N VAL A 32 -3.46 -1.96 -6.39
CA VAL A 32 -2.57 -2.68 -7.32
C VAL A 32 -2.75 -4.18 -7.12
N MET A 33 -3.01 -4.98 -8.16
CA MET A 33 -3.22 -6.42 -8.01
C MET A 33 -2.01 -7.29 -8.29
N VAL A 34 -1.11 -6.85 -9.19
CA VAL A 34 0.08 -7.61 -9.58
C VAL A 34 1.34 -6.75 -9.61
N PRO A 35 2.53 -7.33 -9.33
CA PRO A 35 3.80 -6.60 -9.33
C PRO A 35 4.08 -5.79 -10.61
N SER A 36 3.87 -6.41 -11.77
CA SER A 36 4.12 -5.78 -13.08
C SER A 36 3.22 -4.56 -13.32
N ALA A 37 1.97 -4.59 -12.82
CA ALA A 37 1.09 -3.42 -12.85
C ALA A 37 1.57 -2.35 -11.88
N GLY A 38 2.00 -2.73 -10.66
CA GLY A 38 2.57 -1.83 -9.66
C GLY A 38 3.83 -1.10 -10.15
N ALA A 39 4.69 -1.80 -10.90
CA ALA A 39 5.89 -1.24 -11.52
C ALA A 39 5.57 -0.15 -12.57
N VAL A 40 4.35 -0.12 -13.10
CA VAL A 40 3.88 0.94 -14.01
C VAL A 40 3.07 2.00 -13.25
N GLN A 41 2.14 1.58 -12.40
CA GLN A 41 1.17 2.44 -11.73
C GLN A 41 1.81 3.32 -10.65
N ILE A 42 2.62 2.73 -9.76
CA ILE A 42 3.18 3.44 -8.61
C ILE A 42 4.09 4.60 -9.05
N PRO A 43 5.04 4.42 -9.99
CA PRO A 43 5.86 5.53 -10.48
C PRO A 43 5.05 6.69 -11.08
N ARG A 44 3.98 6.40 -11.82
CA ARG A 44 3.13 7.43 -12.45
C ARG A 44 2.34 8.22 -11.40
N ILE A 45 1.79 7.54 -10.39
CA ILE A 45 1.15 8.19 -9.24
C ILE A 45 2.16 9.08 -8.50
N LEU A 46 3.38 8.59 -8.26
CA LEU A 46 4.42 9.37 -7.58
C LEU A 46 4.89 10.61 -8.38
N LYS A 47 4.76 10.58 -9.71
CA LYS A 47 5.01 11.73 -10.60
C LYS A 47 3.84 12.73 -10.64
N GLY A 48 2.70 12.41 -10.02
CA GLY A 48 1.51 13.25 -10.04
C GLY A 48 0.70 13.15 -11.33
N GLU A 49 0.83 12.04 -12.07
CA GLU A 49 0.00 11.79 -13.25
C GLU A 49 -1.44 11.44 -12.83
N SER A 50 -2.43 11.88 -13.61
CA SER A 50 -3.86 11.67 -13.32
C SER A 50 -4.49 10.52 -14.10
N ASP A 51 -3.93 10.17 -15.26
CA ASP A 51 -4.40 9.07 -16.11
C ASP A 51 -3.54 7.81 -15.88
N ILE A 52 -3.93 7.02 -14.88
CA ILE A 52 -3.21 5.82 -14.43
C ILE A 52 -3.97 4.57 -14.91
N PRO A 53 -3.36 3.68 -15.72
CA PRO A 53 -3.97 2.42 -16.10
C PRO A 53 -4.13 1.56 -14.85
N SER A 54 -5.34 1.11 -14.56
CA SER A 54 -5.61 0.32 -13.36
C SER A 54 -6.01 -1.11 -13.71
N ASP A 55 -5.48 -2.07 -12.95
CA ASP A 55 -5.83 -3.48 -12.97
C ASP A 55 -6.95 -3.82 -11.96
N SER A 56 -7.53 -2.80 -11.32
CA SER A 56 -8.62 -2.92 -10.36
C SER A 56 -9.61 -1.75 -10.44
N ASN A 57 -10.85 -1.98 -10.00
CA ASN A 57 -11.83 -0.92 -9.82
C ASN A 57 -11.85 -0.35 -8.39
N LEU A 58 -10.95 -0.81 -7.52
CA LEU A 58 -10.86 -0.36 -6.13
C LEU A 58 -10.04 0.93 -5.98
N GLY A 59 -10.31 1.65 -4.90
CA GLY A 59 -9.67 2.92 -4.54
C GLY A 59 -10.45 4.15 -5.01
N SER A 60 -10.20 5.29 -4.35
CA SER A 60 -10.93 6.54 -4.61
C SER A 60 -10.54 7.25 -5.90
N ARG A 61 -9.34 6.94 -6.44
CA ARG A 61 -8.72 7.63 -7.59
C ARG A 61 -8.52 9.14 -7.39
N ASP A 62 -8.48 9.60 -6.13
CA ASP A 62 -8.11 10.96 -5.79
C ASP A 62 -6.58 11.14 -5.86
N TYR A 63 -6.05 11.37 -7.05
CA TYR A 63 -4.63 11.65 -7.27
C TYR A 63 -4.26 13.12 -7.06
N SER A 64 -5.20 13.98 -6.62
CA SER A 64 -4.91 15.38 -6.30
C SER A 64 -3.99 15.52 -5.08
N ARG A 65 -3.94 14.48 -4.24
CA ARG A 65 -3.12 14.40 -3.04
C ARG A 65 -2.08 13.28 -3.20
N PRO A 66 -0.78 13.58 -3.04
CA PRO A 66 0.27 12.58 -3.22
C PRO A 66 0.21 11.52 -2.11
N PRO A 67 0.39 10.23 -2.40
CA PRO A 67 0.30 9.17 -1.39
C PRO A 67 1.40 9.30 -0.33
N VAL A 68 1.13 8.89 0.91
CA VAL A 68 2.11 8.92 2.00
C VAL A 68 2.90 7.62 2.15
N CYS A 69 2.36 6.50 1.67
CA CYS A 69 3.03 5.20 1.71
C CYS A 69 2.43 4.21 0.68
N VAL A 70 3.15 3.12 0.44
CA VAL A 70 2.65 1.92 -0.26
C VAL A 70 2.44 0.82 0.78
N ILE A 71 1.27 0.22 0.82
CA ILE A 71 0.93 -0.90 1.71
C ILE A 71 0.88 -2.17 0.87
N LEU A 72 1.77 -3.11 1.13
CA LEU A 72 1.84 -4.41 0.49
C LEU A 72 0.99 -5.43 1.26
N GLY A 73 0.28 -6.31 0.56
CA GLY A 73 -0.32 -7.51 1.14
C GLY A 73 0.67 -8.68 1.18
N GLY A 74 0.38 -9.70 2.00
CA GLY A 74 1.29 -10.85 2.19
C GLY A 74 1.41 -11.81 1.00
N GLY A 75 0.72 -11.52 -0.10
CA GLY A 75 0.73 -12.34 -1.30
C GLY A 75 1.91 -12.10 -2.24
N TYR A 76 2.72 -11.06 -2.02
CA TYR A 76 3.81 -10.65 -2.90
C TYR A 76 5.13 -11.23 -2.37
N ASP A 77 5.91 -11.83 -3.26
CA ASP A 77 7.26 -12.31 -2.96
C ASP A 77 8.27 -11.17 -3.04
N ASP A 78 9.52 -11.46 -2.64
CA ASP A 78 10.60 -10.47 -2.61
C ASP A 78 10.87 -9.92 -4.03
N ALA A 79 10.90 -10.80 -5.04
CA ALA A 79 11.15 -10.41 -6.41
C ALA A 79 10.10 -9.43 -6.97
N GLY A 80 8.82 -9.68 -6.70
CA GLY A 80 7.75 -8.77 -7.12
C GLY A 80 7.78 -7.43 -6.38
N ILE A 81 8.19 -7.42 -5.11
CA ILE A 81 8.35 -6.18 -4.34
C ILE A 81 9.53 -5.37 -4.88
N ASP A 82 10.67 -6.03 -5.12
CA ASP A 82 11.87 -5.41 -5.67
C ASP A 82 11.61 -4.82 -7.07
N GLU A 83 10.83 -5.51 -7.92
CA GLU A 83 10.41 -4.99 -9.23
C GLU A 83 9.67 -3.64 -9.09
N MET A 84 8.68 -3.57 -8.21
CA MET A 84 7.89 -2.36 -7.98
C MET A 84 8.73 -1.23 -7.36
N MET A 85 9.58 -1.55 -6.37
CA MET A 85 10.45 -0.55 -5.72
C MET A 85 11.53 -0.03 -6.69
N ALA A 86 12.11 -0.90 -7.52
CA ALA A 86 13.09 -0.51 -8.52
C ALA A 86 12.50 0.44 -9.56
N ALA A 87 11.25 0.20 -10.00
CA ALA A 87 10.56 1.09 -10.92
C ALA A 87 10.26 2.48 -10.33
N ALA A 88 10.12 2.58 -9.01
CA ALA A 88 9.91 3.83 -8.29
C ALA A 88 11.22 4.52 -7.87
N LYS A 89 12.39 3.92 -8.12
CA LYS A 89 13.69 4.45 -7.70
C LYS A 89 13.96 5.84 -8.29
N GLY A 90 14.44 6.75 -7.44
CA GLY A 90 14.76 8.14 -7.85
C GLY A 90 13.54 9.07 -7.90
N LEU A 91 12.34 8.58 -7.57
CA LEU A 91 11.16 9.41 -7.34
C LEU A 91 11.08 9.81 -5.86
N ARG A 92 9.99 10.51 -5.48
CA ARG A 92 9.72 10.87 -4.09
C ARG A 92 9.77 9.64 -3.19
N GLY A 93 10.62 9.69 -2.17
CA GLY A 93 10.75 8.62 -1.18
C GLY A 93 9.50 8.55 -0.30
N ILE A 94 8.84 7.39 -0.31
CA ILE A 94 7.75 7.07 0.62
C ILE A 94 7.96 5.65 1.15
N PRO A 95 7.60 5.36 2.42
CA PRO A 95 7.79 4.04 2.99
C PRO A 95 6.90 2.99 2.32
N TRP A 96 7.41 1.77 2.28
CA TRP A 96 6.73 0.58 1.79
C TRP A 96 6.48 -0.35 2.98
N LEU A 97 5.22 -0.62 3.27
CA LEU A 97 4.80 -1.40 4.41
C LEU A 97 4.54 -2.82 3.96
N ARG A 98 5.21 -3.80 4.56
CA ARG A 98 5.05 -5.22 4.27
C ARG A 98 4.59 -5.97 5.52
N PRO A 99 3.69 -6.96 5.43
CA PRO A 99 3.36 -7.77 6.59
C PRO A 99 4.59 -8.52 7.07
N ASP A 100 4.81 -8.54 8.38
CA ASP A 100 5.75 -9.46 9.00
C ASP A 100 5.16 -10.88 9.01
N LEU A 101 5.63 -11.72 8.10
CA LEU A 101 5.16 -13.10 7.94
C LEU A 101 5.63 -14.03 9.06
N SER A 102 6.54 -13.59 9.94
CA SER A 102 6.90 -14.33 11.15
C SER A 102 5.84 -14.21 12.25
N LYS A 103 4.99 -13.17 12.20
CA LYS A 103 3.93 -12.95 13.18
C LYS A 103 2.69 -13.79 12.84
N PRO A 104 2.09 -14.51 13.81
CA PRO A 104 0.86 -15.27 13.59
C PRO A 104 -0.25 -14.39 13.00
N ALA A 105 -0.96 -14.90 12.00
CA ALA A 105 -2.10 -14.22 11.39
C ALA A 105 -3.29 -15.17 11.27
N PRO A 106 -4.53 -14.67 11.31
CA PRO A 106 -5.70 -15.47 11.01
C PRO A 106 -5.64 -16.05 9.57
N PRO A 107 -6.38 -17.12 9.27
CA PRO A 107 -6.56 -17.58 7.90
C PRO A 107 -7.12 -16.47 7.00
N LEU A 108 -6.81 -16.54 5.69
CA LEU A 108 -7.28 -15.56 4.71
C LEU A 108 -8.81 -15.38 4.77
N GLY A 109 -9.23 -14.14 4.96
CA GLY A 109 -10.63 -13.77 5.17
C GLY A 109 -10.76 -12.41 5.87
N PRO A 110 -11.97 -12.03 6.31
CA PRO A 110 -12.20 -10.76 6.98
C PRO A 110 -11.32 -10.53 8.21
N GLU A 111 -11.16 -11.55 9.05
CA GLU A 111 -10.33 -11.43 10.27
C GLU A 111 -8.84 -11.27 9.96
N TYR A 112 -8.34 -11.87 8.87
CA TYR A 112 -7.00 -11.59 8.37
C TYR A 112 -6.86 -10.13 7.95
N GLY A 113 -7.83 -9.60 7.19
CA GLY A 113 -7.85 -8.19 6.78
C GLY A 113 -7.78 -7.24 7.98
N LYS A 114 -8.64 -7.46 8.98
CA LYS A 114 -8.65 -6.67 10.23
C LYS A 114 -7.33 -6.72 10.97
N ALA A 115 -6.72 -7.92 11.09
CA ALA A 115 -5.44 -8.08 11.75
C ALA A 115 -4.31 -7.32 11.05
N MET A 116 -4.29 -7.30 9.71
CA MET A 116 -3.33 -6.51 8.93
C MET A 116 -3.56 -5.02 9.13
N VAL A 117 -4.82 -4.56 9.05
CA VAL A 117 -5.17 -3.15 9.26
C VAL A 117 -4.77 -2.65 10.64
N ALA A 118 -5.00 -3.45 11.70
CA ALA A 118 -4.59 -3.08 13.05
C ALA A 118 -3.07 -2.82 13.15
N ARG A 119 -2.26 -3.63 12.47
CA ARG A 119 -0.79 -3.46 12.41
C ARG A 119 -0.38 -2.25 11.59
N ILE A 120 -1.04 -2.02 10.44
CA ILE A 120 -0.81 -0.83 9.59
C ILE A 120 -1.12 0.46 10.35
N LYS A 121 -2.29 0.53 11.00
CA LYS A 121 -2.72 1.70 11.80
C LYS A 121 -1.81 1.96 13.00
N LYS A 122 -1.09 0.94 13.48
CA LYS A 122 -0.05 1.09 14.50
C LYS A 122 1.28 1.61 13.91
N LEU A 123 1.74 1.02 12.80
CA LEU A 123 3.07 1.31 12.25
C LEU A 123 3.15 2.72 11.63
N ILE A 124 2.15 3.18 10.89
CA ILE A 124 2.25 4.48 10.20
C ILE A 124 2.50 5.65 11.16
N PRO A 125 1.78 5.79 12.30
CA PRO A 125 2.09 6.80 13.30
C PRO A 125 3.49 6.67 13.91
N GLU A 126 4.01 5.45 14.10
CA GLU A 126 5.38 5.23 14.58
C GLU A 126 6.40 5.78 13.57
N LEU A 127 6.23 5.48 12.27
CA LEU A 127 7.09 6.02 11.22
C LEU A 127 7.02 7.54 11.10
N GLU A 128 5.85 8.13 11.31
CA GLU A 128 5.66 9.58 11.32
C GLU A 128 6.43 10.23 12.49
N ASN A 129 6.27 9.69 13.71
CA ASN A 129 6.98 10.17 14.89
C ASN A 129 8.51 10.03 14.77
N ASP A 130 8.98 8.97 14.10
CA ASP A 130 10.40 8.69 13.89
C ASP A 130 10.98 9.44 12.67
N GLY A 131 10.17 10.21 11.94
CA GLY A 131 10.61 10.96 10.75
C GLY A 131 10.93 10.10 9.53
N GLN A 132 10.41 8.86 9.48
CA GLN A 132 10.71 7.85 8.44
C GLN A 132 9.74 7.88 7.25
N MET A 133 8.82 8.85 7.20
CA MET A 133 7.80 8.94 6.15
C MET A 133 8.31 9.43 4.78
N ASN A 134 9.57 9.89 4.70
CA ASN A 134 10.13 10.51 3.49
C ASN A 134 11.24 9.67 2.82
N GLU A 135 11.34 8.38 3.17
CA GLU A 135 12.35 7.46 2.63
C GLU A 135 11.69 6.29 1.90
N ALA A 136 12.22 5.93 0.72
CA ALA A 136 11.82 4.73 -0.02
C ALA A 136 12.43 3.47 0.64
N LYS A 137 11.87 3.09 1.78
CA LYS A 137 12.38 1.98 2.61
C LYS A 137 11.26 0.99 2.94
N LEU A 138 11.64 -0.28 3.03
CA LEU A 138 10.73 -1.36 3.43
C LEU A 138 10.63 -1.43 4.96
N HIS A 139 9.41 -1.38 5.49
CA HIS A 139 9.09 -1.52 6.91
C HIS A 139 8.10 -2.67 7.10
N TYR A 140 8.24 -3.41 8.21
CA TYR A 140 7.44 -4.60 8.48
C TYR A 140 6.38 -4.33 9.55
N TYR A 141 5.13 -4.70 9.28
CA TYR A 141 3.99 -4.53 10.21
C TYR A 141 3.46 -5.86 10.77
#